data_AF-A0AA42ZYB0-F1
#
_entry.id   AF-A0AA42ZYB0-F1
#
_cell.length_a   1.000
_cell.length_b   1.000
_cell.length_c   1.000
_cell.angle_alpha   90.00
_cell.angle_beta   90.00
_cell.angle_gamma   90.00
#
_symmetry.space_group_name_H-M   'P 1'
#
loop_
_entity.id
_entity.type
_entity.pdbx_description
1 polymer ?
#
loop_
_entity_poly.entity_id
_entity_poly.type
_entity_poly.pdbx_seq_one_letter_code
_entity_poly.pdbx_strand_id
1 'polypeptide(L)'
;MTFISLLALSFGSPAFAEDLSDNETCLECHEDADRSPPSNPDRPQVHNPAGGFFVEDHDMWSCTDCHTYITEIPHAEEMGEMEVDCTNCHDEAPTK
;
A
#
# COMPACT_ATOMS: atom_id res chain seq x y z
N MET A 1 -30.03 17.62 47.69
CA MET A 1 -28.77 17.24 47.05
C MET A 1 -29.02 17.17 45.55
N THR A 2 -28.43 18.07 44.78
CA THR A 2 -28.61 18.13 43.32
C THR A 2 -27.42 17.41 42.68
N PHE A 3 -27.64 16.22 42.14
CA PHE A 3 -26.62 15.49 41.39
C PHE A 3 -26.50 16.13 39.99
N ILE A 4 -25.37 16.81 39.74
CA ILE A 4 -25.00 17.30 38.41
C ILE A 4 -24.35 16.11 37.69
N SER A 5 -25.09 15.45 36.80
CA SER A 5 -24.52 14.47 35.86
C SER A 5 -23.69 15.22 34.81
N LEU A 6 -22.37 15.08 34.89
CA LEU A 6 -21.48 15.42 33.78
C LEU A 6 -21.70 14.41 32.64
N LEU A 7 -22.32 14.86 31.55
CA LEU A 7 -22.20 14.16 30.27
C LEU A 7 -20.76 14.33 29.77
N ALA A 8 -19.99 13.25 29.82
CA ALA A 8 -18.74 13.14 29.09
C ALA A 8 -19.06 12.98 27.59
N LEU A 9 -18.94 14.07 26.83
CA LEU A 9 -18.91 14.02 25.37
C LEU A 9 -17.57 13.40 24.95
N SER A 10 -17.56 12.09 24.74
CA SER A 10 -16.46 11.42 24.06
C SER A 10 -16.42 11.91 22.61
N PHE A 11 -15.43 12.76 22.28
CA PHE A 11 -15.05 13.04 20.91
C PHE A 11 -14.49 11.74 20.31
N GLY A 12 -15.33 10.98 19.61
CA GLY A 12 -14.84 9.98 18.67
C GLY A 12 -14.26 10.72 17.48
N SER A 13 -12.96 10.56 17.22
CA SER A 13 -12.37 11.04 15.98
C SER A 13 -13.14 10.42 14.81
N PRO A 14 -13.55 11.20 13.80
CA PRO A 14 -14.07 10.60 12.58
C PRO A 14 -12.97 9.72 11.99
N ALA A 15 -13.24 8.42 11.88
CA ALA A 15 -12.45 7.53 11.05
C ALA A 15 -12.78 7.89 9.60
N PHE A 16 -11.93 8.71 8.99
CA PHE A 16 -11.95 8.87 7.55
C PHE A 16 -11.36 7.59 6.95
N ALA A 17 -12.06 6.97 6.02
CA ALA A 17 -11.45 5.92 5.22
C ALA A 17 -10.33 6.58 4.40
N GLU A 18 -9.10 6.10 4.56
CA GLU A 18 -7.96 6.60 3.79
C GLU A 18 -8.10 6.17 2.32
N ASP A 19 -7.71 7.05 1.41
CA ASP A 19 -7.73 6.77 -0.02
C ASP A 19 -6.52 5.90 -0.37
N LEU A 20 -6.76 4.60 -0.47
CA LEU A 20 -5.72 3.62 -0.80
C LEU A 20 -5.27 3.70 -2.27
N SER A 21 -5.98 4.44 -3.12
CA SER A 21 -5.58 4.66 -4.51
C SER A 21 -4.54 5.78 -4.69
N ASP A 22 -4.29 6.57 -3.64
CA ASP A 22 -3.23 7.58 -3.60
C ASP A 22 -1.92 6.96 -3.11
N ASN A 23 -0.88 6.98 -3.95
CA ASN A 23 0.43 6.40 -3.64
C ASN A 23 1.10 7.12 -2.48
N GLU A 24 0.82 8.41 -2.32
CA GLU A 24 1.38 9.24 -1.26
C GLU A 24 0.96 8.71 0.11
N THR A 25 -0.27 8.20 0.25
CA THR A 25 -0.77 7.53 1.45
C THR A 25 0.12 6.34 1.85
N CYS A 26 0.57 5.54 0.89
CA CYS A 26 1.46 4.40 1.15
C CYS A 26 2.87 4.88 1.54
N LEU A 27 3.36 5.93 0.87
CA LEU A 27 4.70 6.46 1.06
C LEU A 27 4.87 7.17 2.41
N GLU A 28 3.80 7.63 3.07
CA GLU A 28 3.89 8.17 4.44
C GLU A 28 4.57 7.20 5.43
N CYS A 29 4.45 5.89 5.18
CA CYS A 29 5.14 4.84 5.96
C CYS A 29 6.29 4.15 5.17
N HIS A 30 6.23 4.11 3.84
CA HIS A 30 7.13 3.32 2.99
C HIS A 30 8.12 4.13 2.13
N GLU A 31 8.27 5.45 2.33
CA GLU A 31 9.24 6.29 1.62
C GLU A 31 10.65 5.65 1.64
N ASP A 32 11.13 5.31 2.84
CA ASP A 32 12.45 4.74 3.11
C ASP A 32 12.51 3.20 3.05
N ALA A 33 11.43 2.54 2.60
CA ALA A 33 11.41 1.09 2.53
C ALA A 33 12.46 0.55 1.55
N ASP A 34 13.18 -0.49 1.96
CA ASP A 34 14.10 -1.18 1.05
C ASP A 34 13.30 -1.88 -0.05
N ARG A 35 13.63 -1.56 -1.30
CA ARG A 35 13.01 -2.13 -2.48
C ARG A 35 13.88 -3.26 -2.97
N SER A 36 13.93 -4.31 -2.15
CA SER A 36 14.67 -5.52 -2.44
C SER A 36 14.20 -6.15 -3.77
N PRO A 37 15.10 -6.87 -4.47
CA PRO A 37 14.71 -7.63 -5.65
C PRO A 37 13.59 -8.63 -5.32
N PRO A 38 12.74 -8.99 -6.31
CA PRO A 38 11.75 -10.04 -6.12
C PRO A 38 12.37 -11.34 -5.61
N SER A 39 11.63 -12.05 -4.75
CA SER A 39 11.93 -13.41 -4.27
C SER A 39 12.27 -14.38 -5.41
N ASN A 40 11.52 -14.29 -6.50
CA ASN A 40 11.79 -15.04 -7.73
C ASN A 40 12.84 -14.29 -8.59
N PRO A 41 14.05 -14.86 -8.79
CA PRO A 41 15.11 -14.20 -9.52
C PRO A 41 14.81 -13.97 -11.02
N ASP A 42 13.88 -14.74 -11.59
CA ASP A 42 13.48 -14.58 -13.00
C ASP A 42 12.51 -13.41 -13.20
N ARG A 43 11.96 -12.84 -12.12
CA ARG A 43 11.06 -11.66 -12.18
C ARG A 43 11.84 -10.35 -12.29
N PRO A 44 11.40 -9.39 -13.13
CA PRO A 44 12.02 -8.08 -13.21
C PRO A 44 11.80 -7.28 -11.92
N GLN A 45 12.76 -6.42 -11.55
CA GLN A 45 12.54 -5.44 -10.50
C GLN A 45 11.69 -4.30 -11.05
N VAL A 46 10.57 -4.01 -10.37
CA VAL A 46 9.57 -3.03 -10.85
C VAL A 46 9.79 -1.66 -10.21
N HIS A 47 10.03 -1.62 -8.90
CA HIS A 47 10.24 -0.37 -8.17
C HIS A 47 11.69 0.12 -8.26
N ASN A 48 11.85 1.43 -8.48
CA ASN A 48 13.13 2.09 -8.37
C ASN A 48 13.42 2.49 -6.91
N PRO A 49 14.68 2.76 -6.52
CA PRO A 49 15.02 3.11 -5.14
C PRO A 49 14.36 4.40 -4.61
N ALA A 50 13.82 5.26 -5.47
CA ALA A 50 13.16 6.50 -5.10
C ALA A 50 11.65 6.35 -4.86
N GLY A 51 11.09 5.14 -4.98
CA GLY A 51 9.68 4.86 -4.73
C GLY A 51 8.76 4.85 -5.94
N GLY A 52 9.27 5.20 -7.12
CA GLY A 52 8.54 5.08 -8.37
C GLY A 52 8.79 3.74 -9.08
N PHE A 53 8.52 3.73 -10.38
CA PHE A 53 8.71 2.56 -11.23
C PHE A 53 9.94 2.72 -12.14
N PHE A 54 10.50 1.61 -12.61
CA PHE A 54 11.50 1.63 -13.70
C PHE A 54 10.86 1.70 -15.10
N VAL A 55 9.58 1.30 -15.21
CA VAL A 55 8.82 1.28 -16.45
C VAL A 55 7.79 2.40 -16.39
N GLU A 56 7.89 3.37 -17.30
CA GLU A 56 7.01 4.56 -17.33
C GLU A 56 5.53 4.19 -17.49
N ASP A 57 5.22 3.11 -18.21
CA ASP A 57 3.83 2.61 -18.35
C ASP A 57 3.21 2.19 -17.01
N HIS A 58 4.02 1.99 -15.96
CA HIS A 58 3.51 1.72 -14.61
C HIS A 58 3.30 2.96 -13.76
N ASP A 59 3.77 4.14 -14.18
CA ASP A 59 3.59 5.39 -13.43
C ASP A 59 2.11 5.82 -13.34
N MET A 60 1.24 5.27 -14.19
CA MET A 60 -0.20 5.49 -14.15
C MET A 60 -0.93 4.59 -13.13
N TRP A 61 -0.25 3.60 -12.55
CA TRP A 61 -0.83 2.68 -11.59
C TRP A 61 -0.53 3.09 -10.15
N SER A 62 -1.47 2.81 -9.28
CA SER A 62 -1.32 2.92 -7.83
C SER A 62 -0.60 1.69 -7.26
N CYS A 63 -0.05 1.81 -6.05
CA CYS A 63 0.53 0.70 -5.30
C CYS A 63 -0.49 -0.46 -5.19
N THR A 64 -1.76 -0.14 -4.92
CA THR A 64 -2.82 -1.13 -4.74
C THR A 64 -3.29 -1.81 -6.02
N ASP A 65 -2.96 -1.28 -7.20
CA ASP A 65 -3.25 -1.98 -8.47
C ASP A 65 -2.41 -3.27 -8.61
N CYS A 66 -1.23 -3.32 -7.99
CA CYS A 66 -0.42 -4.53 -7.87
C CYS A 66 -0.60 -5.22 -6.50
N HIS A 67 -0.60 -4.44 -5.42
CA HIS A 67 -0.76 -4.90 -4.04
C HIS A 67 -2.24 -5.00 -3.64
N THR A 68 -3.01 -5.74 -4.44
CA THR A 68 -4.49 -5.84 -4.34
C THR A 68 -5.01 -6.45 -3.04
N TYR A 69 -4.11 -7.06 -2.27
CA TYR A 69 -4.40 -7.64 -0.95
C TYR A 69 -4.42 -6.59 0.18
N ILE A 70 -3.98 -5.36 -0.07
CA ILE A 70 -4.06 -4.25 0.88
C ILE A 70 -5.45 -3.62 0.83
N THR A 71 -6.24 -3.82 1.89
CA THR A 71 -7.62 -3.29 1.97
C THR A 71 -7.84 -2.31 3.12
N GLU A 72 -6.85 -2.16 3.99
CA GLU A 72 -6.90 -1.26 5.14
C GLU A 72 -5.48 -0.87 5.55
N ILE A 73 -5.37 0.28 6.19
CA ILE A 73 -4.14 0.75 6.84
C ILE A 73 -4.45 1.20 8.27
N PRO A 74 -3.57 0.92 9.25
CA PRO A 74 -2.34 0.13 9.11
C PRO A 74 -2.62 -1.34 8.76
N HIS A 75 -1.83 -1.90 7.83
CA HIS A 75 -1.94 -3.30 7.39
C HIS A 75 -0.98 -4.21 8.16
N ALA A 76 -1.22 -5.53 8.08
CA ALA A 76 -0.35 -6.52 8.70
C ALA A 76 1.05 -6.53 8.06
N GLU A 77 2.11 -6.70 8.87
CA GLU A 77 3.50 -6.63 8.40
C GLU A 77 3.82 -7.75 7.39
N GLU A 78 3.24 -8.94 7.58
CA GLU A 78 3.41 -10.09 6.69
C GLU A 78 2.93 -9.86 5.25
N MET A 79 2.13 -8.81 5.01
CA MET A 79 1.67 -8.46 3.66
C MET A 79 2.80 -7.98 2.74
N GLY A 80 3.94 -7.54 3.29
CA GLY A 80 5.12 -7.19 2.51
C GLY A 80 5.82 -8.38 1.84
N GLU A 81 5.51 -9.60 2.26
CA GLU A 81 6.09 -10.83 1.71
C GLU A 81 5.24 -11.45 0.59
N MET A 82 4.05 -10.91 0.34
CA MET A 82 3.13 -11.43 -0.66
C MET A 82 3.60 -11.04 -2.07
N GLU A 83 3.67 -12.03 -2.95
CA GLU A 83 3.98 -11.78 -4.37
C GLU A 83 2.78 -11.15 -5.09
N VAL A 84 3.07 -10.13 -5.91
CA VAL A 84 2.06 -9.51 -6.78
C VAL A 84 1.76 -10.40 -7.99
N ASP A 85 0.52 -10.36 -8.48
CA ASP A 85 0.12 -11.07 -9.68
C ASP A 85 0.19 -10.17 -10.91
N CYS A 86 1.24 -10.37 -11.72
CA CYS A 86 1.44 -9.63 -12.98
C CYS A 86 0.41 -9.98 -14.05
N THR A 87 -0.30 -11.11 -13.92
CA THR A 87 -1.20 -11.61 -14.95
C THR A 87 -2.55 -10.89 -15.01
N ASN A 88 -2.78 -9.97 -14.06
CA ASN A 88 -3.93 -9.06 -14.12
C ASN A 88 -3.86 -8.10 -15.31
N CYS A 89 -2.66 -7.79 -15.81
CA CYS A 89 -2.46 -6.90 -16.95
C CYS A 89 -1.64 -7.53 -18.09
N HIS A 90 -0.77 -8.49 -17.80
CA HIS A 90 0.03 -9.19 -18.81
C HIS A 90 -0.52 -10.59 -19.09
N ASP A 91 -0.59 -11.00 -20.35
CA ASP A 91 -1.04 -12.36 -20.72
C ASP A 91 -0.20 -13.46 -20.05
N GLU A 92 1.09 -13.20 -19.85
CA GLU A 92 2.00 -14.00 -19.05
C GLU A 92 2.86 -13.08 -18.19
N ALA A 93 3.22 -13.54 -17.00
CA ALA A 93 3.99 -12.73 -16.09
C ALA A 93 5.43 -12.50 -16.64
N PRO A 94 5.89 -11.24 -16.77
CA PRO A 94 7.18 -10.92 -17.39
C PRO A 94 8.38 -11.60 -16.71
N THR A 95 9.44 -11.81 -17.49
CA THR A 95 10.73 -12.36 -17.05
C THR A 95 11.89 -11.46 -17.45
N LYS A 96 13.02 -11.57 -16.75
CA LYS A 96 14.26 -10.82 -17.04
C LYS A 96 14.95 -11.26 -18.34
#